data_AF-A0A2S7WPP1-F1
#
_entry.id   AF-A0A2S7WPP1-F1
#
_cell.length_a   1.000
_cell.length_b   1.000
_cell.length_c   1.000
_cell.angle_alpha   90.00
_cell.angle_beta   90.00
_cell.angle_gamma   90.00
#
_symmetry.space_group_name_H-M   'P 1'
#
loop_
_entity.id
_entity.type
_entity.pdbx_description
1 polymer ?
#
loop_
_entity_poly.entity_id
_entity_poly.type
_entity_poly.pdbx_seq_one_letter_code
_entity_poly.pdbx_strand_id
1 'polypeptide(L)'
;MNSTNNMMPILLKAALFATVLFWTLILSEKFEKGYFIIAIIIISIIPIFIICSLAVLYTILPLFLLEKKDLNSHEMFQKYFPYYAIIIFGICCFFVVNSNFDEPEFMFAITVFFTLMQSWIWLCKTGNKIDKSKK
;
A
#
# COMPACT_ATOMS: atom_id res chain seq x y z
N MET A 1 -1.83 23.97 9.03
CA MET A 1 -2.51 22.66 8.85
C MET A 1 -2.80 22.46 7.37
N ASN A 2 -2.12 21.53 6.68
CA ASN A 2 -2.42 21.18 5.28
C ASN A 2 -1.92 19.77 4.87
N SER A 3 -1.56 18.92 5.84
CA SER A 3 -0.97 17.59 5.58
C SER A 3 -2.01 16.57 5.09
N THR A 4 -3.26 16.74 5.51
CA THR A 4 -4.36 15.79 5.25
C THR A 4 -4.85 15.84 3.81
N ASN A 5 -4.79 17.01 3.15
CA ASN A 5 -5.22 17.19 1.76
C ASN A 5 -4.38 16.40 0.75
N ASN A 6 -3.15 16.03 1.11
CA ASN A 6 -2.27 15.22 0.28
C ASN A 6 -2.36 13.71 0.59
N MET A 7 -3.09 13.33 1.64
CA MET A 7 -3.21 11.92 2.03
C MET A 7 -4.26 11.20 1.17
N MET A 8 -5.39 11.85 0.91
CA MET A 8 -6.45 11.31 0.03
C MET A 8 -5.95 10.88 -1.37
N PRO A 9 -5.16 11.69 -2.11
CA PRO A 9 -4.63 11.24 -3.40
C PRO A 9 -3.61 10.11 -3.28
N ILE A 10 -2.92 9.96 -2.14
CA ILE A 10 -2.02 8.82 -1.90
C ILE A 10 -2.85 7.55 -1.67
N LEU A 11 -3.89 7.62 -0.84
CA LEU A 11 -4.80 6.51 -0.59
C LEU A 11 -5.47 6.03 -1.88
N LEU A 12 -5.95 6.97 -2.70
CA LEU A 12 -6.55 6.63 -3.99
C LEU A 12 -5.53 5.96 -4.93
N LYS A 13 -4.31 6.49 -5.04
CA LYS A 13 -3.25 5.85 -5.84
C LYS A 13 -2.89 4.47 -5.33
N ALA A 14 -2.81 4.29 -4.01
CA ALA A 14 -2.51 3.00 -3.38
C ALA A 14 -3.60 1.98 -3.67
N ALA A 15 -4.87 2.35 -3.50
CA ALA A 15 -5.98 1.46 -3.76
C ALA A 15 -6.11 1.09 -5.25
N LEU A 16 -5.90 2.05 -6.15
CA LEU A 16 -5.87 1.78 -7.60
C LEU A 16 -4.72 0.84 -7.96
N PHE A 17 -3.52 1.08 -7.42
CA PHE A 17 -2.37 0.23 -7.64
C PHE A 17 -2.58 -1.19 -7.11
N ALA A 18 -3.12 -1.32 -5.90
CA ALA A 18 -3.47 -2.61 -5.30
C ALA A 18 -4.49 -3.37 -6.14
N THR A 19 -5.54 -2.68 -6.60
CA THR A 19 -6.57 -3.27 -7.48
C THR A 19 -5.95 -3.78 -8.76
N VAL A 20 -5.14 -2.96 -9.44
CA VAL A 20 -4.48 -3.34 -10.69
C VAL A 20 -3.54 -4.52 -10.48
N LEU A 21 -2.70 -4.49 -9.44
CA LEU A 21 -1.78 -5.59 -9.13
C LEU A 21 -2.53 -6.89 -8.83
N PHE A 22 -3.49 -6.85 -7.92
CA PHE A 22 -4.25 -8.03 -7.48
C PHE A 22 -4.92 -8.72 -8.66
N TRP A 23 -5.62 -7.95 -9.50
CA TRP A 23 -6.29 -8.50 -10.66
C TRP A 23 -5.35 -8.89 -11.78
N THR A 24 -4.21 -8.22 -11.95
CA THR A 24 -3.18 -8.66 -12.92
C THR A 24 -2.63 -10.03 -12.53
N LEU A 25 -2.38 -10.28 -11.24
CA LEU A 25 -1.92 -11.58 -10.75
C LEU A 25 -2.99 -12.66 -10.93
N ILE A 26 -4.23 -12.39 -10.52
CA ILE A 26 -5.35 -13.35 -10.67
C ILE A 26 -5.60 -13.69 -12.13
N LEU A 27 -5.68 -12.68 -13.00
CA LEU A 27 -5.93 -12.88 -14.43
C LEU A 27 -4.78 -13.62 -15.11
N SER A 28 -3.54 -13.46 -14.62
CA SER A 28 -2.38 -14.18 -15.16
C SER A 28 -2.45 -15.69 -14.93
N GLU A 29 -3.07 -16.14 -13.83
CA GLU A 29 -3.21 -17.58 -13.54
C GLU A 29 -4.55 -18.16 -14.01
N LYS A 30 -5.64 -17.38 -13.98
CA LYS A 30 -7.01 -17.84 -14.31
C LYS A 30 -7.63 -17.01 -15.42
N PHE A 31 -7.21 -17.27 -16.66
CA PHE A 31 -7.78 -16.67 -17.86
C PHE A 31 -9.11 -17.33 -18.26
N GLU A 32 -10.13 -17.27 -17.40
CA GLU A 32 -11.48 -17.69 -17.80
C GLU A 32 -12.23 -16.53 -18.48
N LYS A 33 -12.85 -16.83 -19.63
CA LYS A 33 -13.56 -15.83 -20.45
C LYS A 33 -15.01 -15.70 -19.97
N GLY A 34 -15.29 -14.76 -19.07
CA GLY A 34 -16.65 -14.50 -18.62
C GLY A 34 -16.89 -13.04 -18.27
N TYR A 35 -17.98 -12.47 -18.77
CA TYR A 35 -18.46 -11.12 -18.39
C TYR A 35 -18.68 -10.95 -16.88
N PHE A 36 -18.87 -12.06 -16.15
CA PHE A 36 -19.01 -12.10 -14.70
C PHE A 36 -17.76 -11.64 -13.95
N ILE A 37 -16.56 -11.84 -14.52
CA ILE A 37 -15.29 -11.44 -13.90
C ILE A 37 -15.19 -9.92 -13.76
N ILE A 38 -15.70 -9.17 -14.74
CA ILE A 38 -15.68 -7.69 -14.71
C ILE A 38 -16.54 -7.17 -13.55
N ALA A 39 -17.69 -7.80 -13.28
CA ALA A 39 -18.54 -7.44 -12.15
C ALA A 39 -17.85 -7.71 -10.81
N ILE A 40 -17.15 -8.85 -10.68
CA ILE A 40 -16.38 -9.18 -9.47
C ILE A 40 -15.23 -8.18 -9.27
N ILE A 41 -14.54 -7.79 -10.35
CA ILE A 41 -13.49 -6.76 -10.31
C ILE A 41 -14.04 -5.48 -9.69
N ILE A 42 -15.15 -4.96 -10.21
CA ILE A 42 -15.73 -3.70 -9.74
C ILE A 42 -16.15 -3.79 -8.26
N ILE A 43 -16.78 -4.90 -7.85
CA ILE A 43 -17.21 -5.10 -6.46
C ILE A 43 -16.01 -5.17 -5.51
N SER A 44 -14.92 -5.83 -5.93
CA SER A 44 -13.71 -6.01 -5.11
C SER A 44 -12.92 -4.72 -4.85
N ILE A 45 -13.14 -3.65 -5.64
CA ILE A 45 -12.47 -2.35 -5.42
C ILE A 45 -12.80 -1.80 -4.04
N ILE A 46 -14.04 -1.97 -3.58
CA ILE A 46 -14.50 -1.43 -2.29
C ILE A 46 -13.71 -2.05 -1.11
N PRO A 47 -13.69 -3.39 -0.93
CA PRO A 47 -12.93 -3.99 0.17
C PRO A 47 -11.42 -3.74 0.04
N ILE A 48 -10.85 -3.75 -1.17
CA ILE A 48 -9.44 -3.42 -1.40
C ILE A 48 -9.14 -2.00 -0.96
N PHE A 49 -10.00 -1.03 -1.32
CA PHE A 49 -9.85 0.36 -0.93
C PHE A 49 -9.90 0.54 0.58
N ILE A 50 -10.84 -0.12 1.26
CA ILE A 50 -10.98 -0.06 2.72
C ILE A 50 -9.73 -0.63 3.40
N ILE A 51 -9.31 -1.84 3.04
CA ILE A 51 -8.15 -2.50 3.66
C ILE A 51 -6.87 -1.70 3.42
N CYS A 52 -6.62 -1.25 2.18
CA CYS A 52 -5.45 -0.43 1.86
C CYS A 52 -5.46 0.90 2.64
N SER A 53 -6.64 1.53 2.76
CA SER A 53 -6.77 2.79 3.48
C SER A 53 -6.47 2.62 4.96
N LEU A 54 -7.03 1.58 5.60
CA LEU A 54 -6.76 1.28 7.00
C LEU A 54 -5.29 0.95 7.21
N ALA A 55 -4.68 0.14 6.34
CA ALA A 55 -3.28 -0.23 6.47
C ALA A 55 -2.36 1.01 6.40
N VAL A 56 -2.56 1.90 5.43
CA VAL A 56 -1.79 3.15 5.33
C VAL A 56 -2.04 4.07 6.54
N LEU A 57 -3.29 4.19 6.98
CA LEU A 57 -3.67 5.04 8.10
C LEU A 57 -3.08 4.56 9.42
N TYR A 58 -3.09 3.25 9.70
CA TYR A 58 -2.62 2.72 10.97
C TYR A 58 -1.12 2.47 11.02
N THR A 59 -0.48 2.20 9.89
CA THR A 59 0.95 1.86 9.90
C THR A 59 1.83 3.06 9.54
N ILE A 60 1.45 3.85 8.53
CA ILE A 60 2.31 4.90 7.97
C ILE A 60 2.02 6.26 8.63
N LEU A 61 0.75 6.59 8.86
CA LEU A 61 0.37 7.89 9.44
C LEU A 61 0.94 8.14 10.85
N PRO A 62 0.88 7.21 11.83
CA PRO A 62 1.41 7.50 13.16
C PRO A 62 2.92 7.75 13.13
N LEU A 63 3.68 7.00 12.32
CA LEU A 63 5.10 7.24 12.10
C LEU A 63 5.34 8.65 11.54
N PHE A 64 4.55 9.06 10.55
CA PHE A 64 4.68 10.39 9.95
C PHE A 64 4.28 11.54 10.89
N LEU A 65 3.31 11.33 11.78
CA LEU A 65 2.86 12.33 12.75
C LEU A 65 3.84 12.48 13.93
N LEU A 66 4.44 11.38 14.39
CA LEU A 66 5.41 11.39 15.49
C LEU A 66 6.72 12.09 15.09
N GLU A 67 7.22 11.84 13.87
CA GLU A 67 8.53 12.32 13.44
C GLU A 67 8.54 13.75 12.87
N LYS A 68 7.37 14.31 12.56
CA LYS A 68 7.22 15.59 11.85
C LYS A 68 7.79 16.81 12.58
N LYS A 69 8.21 16.65 13.84
CA LYS A 69 8.81 17.70 14.64
C LYS A 69 10.29 17.94 14.35
N ASP A 70 11.04 16.94 13.85
CA ASP A 70 12.51 17.05 13.79
C ASP A 70 13.18 16.49 12.53
N LEU A 71 12.53 15.65 11.70
CA LEU A 71 13.20 14.97 10.58
C LEU A 71 12.62 15.32 9.20
N ASN A 72 13.51 15.49 8.22
CA ASN A 72 13.14 15.68 6.81
C ASN A 72 12.58 14.37 6.24
N SER A 73 11.56 14.45 5.38
CA SER A 73 10.92 13.28 4.77
C SER A 73 11.86 12.33 4.03
N HIS A 74 13.00 12.82 3.51
CA HIS A 74 14.06 11.98 2.95
C HIS A 74 14.80 11.14 4.00
N GLU A 75 15.14 11.74 5.14
CA GLU A 75 15.86 11.07 6.24
C GLU A 75 14.95 10.03 6.91
N MET A 76 13.66 10.36 7.08
CA MET A 76 12.66 9.43 7.57
C MET A 76 12.52 8.21 6.65
N PHE A 77 12.53 8.39 5.34
CA PHE A 77 12.51 7.28 4.38
C PHE A 77 13.73 6.38 4.56
N GLN A 78 14.94 6.95 4.55
CA GLN A 78 16.17 6.14 4.69
C GLN A 78 16.25 5.39 6.03
N LYS A 79 15.75 6.00 7.11
CA LYS A 79 15.82 5.41 8.44
C LYS A 79 14.76 4.34 8.67
N TYR A 80 13.50 4.57 8.32
CA TYR A 80 12.38 3.70 8.71
C TYR A 80 11.90 2.75 7.63
N PHE A 81 12.05 3.10 6.35
CA PHE A 81 11.59 2.25 5.25
C PHE A 81 12.21 0.85 5.26
N PRO A 82 13.52 0.64 5.50
CA PRO A 82 14.10 -0.70 5.48
C PRO A 82 13.51 -1.61 6.57
N TYR A 83 13.38 -1.09 7.81
CA TYR A 83 12.80 -1.86 8.91
C TYR A 83 11.32 -2.15 8.67
N TYR A 84 10.58 -1.15 8.16
CA TYR A 84 9.19 -1.34 7.78
C TYR A 84 9.04 -2.42 6.70
N ALA A 85 9.87 -2.38 5.65
CA ALA A 85 9.86 -3.36 4.58
C ALA A 85 10.12 -4.78 5.09
N ILE A 86 11.10 -4.96 5.98
CA ILE A 86 11.42 -6.27 6.58
C ILE A 86 10.25 -6.78 7.42
N ILE A 87 9.63 -5.92 8.25
CA ILE A 87 8.50 -6.32 9.10
C ILE A 87 7.31 -6.75 8.24
N ILE A 88 6.93 -5.95 7.25
CA ILE A 88 5.80 -6.28 6.37
C ILE A 88 6.10 -7.53 5.54
N PHE A 89 7.33 -7.69 5.04
CA PHE A 89 7.74 -8.91 4.34
C PHE A 89 7.57 -10.15 5.24
N GLY A 90 8.04 -10.08 6.48
CA GLY A 90 7.88 -11.16 7.45
C GLY A 90 6.41 -11.49 7.74
N ILE A 91 5.55 -10.48 7.90
CA ILE A 91 4.10 -10.67 8.10
C ILE A 91 3.49 -11.34 6.86
N CYS A 92 3.81 -10.88 5.65
CA CYS A 92 3.33 -11.48 4.42
C CYS A 92 3.78 -12.94 4.29
N CYS A 93 5.05 -13.26 4.57
CA CYS A 93 5.55 -14.63 4.58
C CYS A 93 4.83 -15.50 5.62
N PHE A 94 4.60 -14.96 6.83
CA PHE A 94 3.87 -15.68 7.87
C PHE A 94 2.44 -16.03 7.44
N PHE A 95 1.72 -15.08 6.83
CA PHE A 95 0.38 -15.33 6.30
C PHE A 95 0.37 -16.42 5.23
N VAL A 96 1.31 -16.36 4.27
CA VAL A 96 1.43 -17.36 3.19
C VAL A 96 1.73 -18.77 3.73
N VAL A 97 2.63 -18.87 4.70
CA VAL A 97 2.98 -20.17 5.31
C VAL A 97 1.78 -20.72 6.09
N ASN A 98 1.06 -19.86 6.82
CA ASN A 98 -0.09 -20.28 7.62
C ASN A 98 -1.32 -20.62 6.76
N SER A 99 -1.41 -20.07 5.54
CA SER A 99 -2.43 -20.45 4.55
C SER A 99 -2.03 -21.66 3.70
N ASN A 100 -0.97 -22.40 4.07
CA ASN A 100 -0.44 -23.54 3.29
C ASN A 100 -0.18 -23.21 1.82
N PHE A 101 0.23 -21.97 1.51
CA PHE A 101 0.44 -21.49 0.14
C PHE A 101 -0.82 -21.52 -0.74
N ASP A 102 -2.01 -21.37 -0.14
CA ASP A 102 -3.23 -21.15 -0.92
C ASP A 102 -3.08 -19.94 -1.87
N GLU A 103 -3.47 -20.14 -3.12
CA GLU A 103 -3.26 -19.24 -4.25
C GLU A 103 -3.82 -17.82 -4.03
N PRO A 104 -5.09 -17.62 -3.58
CA PRO A 104 -5.62 -16.27 -3.38
C PRO A 104 -4.93 -15.53 -2.23
N GLU A 105 -4.57 -16.21 -1.14
CA GLU A 105 -3.83 -15.66 -0.01
C GLU A 105 -2.41 -15.27 -0.40
N PHE A 106 -1.75 -16.06 -1.25
CA PHE A 106 -0.44 -15.76 -1.80
C PHE A 106 -0.46 -14.49 -2.66
N MET A 107 -1.40 -14.39 -3.60
CA MET A 107 -1.56 -13.19 -4.43
C MET A 107 -1.92 -11.96 -3.60
N PHE A 108 -2.77 -12.15 -2.59
CA PHE A 108 -3.12 -11.09 -1.65
C PHE A 108 -1.89 -10.60 -0.89
N ALA A 109 -1.06 -11.50 -0.35
CA ALA A 109 0.15 -11.15 0.37
C ALA A 109 1.14 -10.36 -0.50
N ILE A 110 1.35 -10.78 -1.75
CA ILE A 110 2.17 -10.06 -2.74
C ILE A 110 1.62 -8.65 -2.97
N THR A 111 0.32 -8.56 -3.23
CA THR A 111 -0.35 -7.28 -3.49
C THR A 111 -0.20 -6.33 -2.32
N VAL A 112 -0.44 -6.80 -1.09
CA VAL A 112 -0.33 -6.01 0.15
C VAL A 112 1.11 -5.51 0.32
N PHE A 113 2.11 -6.40 0.19
CA PHE A 113 3.51 -6.03 0.33
C PHE A 113 3.90 -4.91 -0.63
N PHE A 114 3.67 -5.09 -1.94
CA PHE A 114 4.06 -4.09 -2.93
C PHE A 114 3.27 -2.78 -2.80
N THR A 115 1.97 -2.86 -2.47
CA THR A 115 1.16 -1.66 -2.26
C THR A 115 1.66 -0.84 -1.09
N LEU A 116 2.03 -1.48 0.03
CA LEU A 116 2.56 -0.80 1.19
C LEU A 116 3.93 -0.16 0.90
N MET A 117 4.80 -0.84 0.16
CA MET A 117 6.08 -0.27 -0.26
C MET A 117 5.90 0.96 -1.15
N GLN A 118 5.02 0.88 -2.16
CA GLN A 118 4.74 2.02 -3.04
C GLN A 118 4.08 3.19 -2.30
N SER A 119 3.18 2.89 -1.36
CA SER A 119 2.53 3.92 -0.53
C SER A 119 3.56 4.72 0.28
N TRP A 120 4.55 4.04 0.86
CA TRP A 120 5.67 4.69 1.56
C TRP A 120 6.46 5.64 0.66
N ILE A 121 6.83 5.18 -0.54
CA ILE A 121 7.58 5.98 -1.51
C ILE A 121 6.79 7.24 -1.90
N TRP A 122 5.48 7.11 -2.16
CA TRP A 122 4.65 8.26 -2.51
C TRP A 122 4.44 9.24 -1.37
N LEU A 123 4.31 8.74 -0.14
CA LEU A 123 4.18 9.57 1.04
C LEU A 123 5.44 10.41 1.28
N CYS A 124 6.62 9.78 1.21
CA CYS A 124 7.90 10.47 1.38
C CYS A 124 8.21 11.43 0.22
N LYS A 125 7.86 11.06 -1.02
CA LYS A 125 8.01 11.95 -2.19
C LYS A 125 7.11 13.18 -2.10
N THR A 126 5.91 13.02 -1.55
CA THR A 126 4.96 14.13 -1.37
C THR A 126 5.39 15.04 -0.22
N GLY A 127 5.92 14.48 0.89
CA GLY A 127 6.56 15.25 1.96
C GLY A 127 7.69 16.13 1.44
N ASN A 128 8.62 15.57 0.65
CA ASN A 128 9.77 16.29 0.12
C ASN A 128 9.39 17.49 -0.77
N LYS A 129 8.28 17.39 -1.53
CA LYS A 129 7.80 18.50 -2.36
C LYS A 129 7.31 19.68 -1.51
N ILE A 130 6.66 19.39 -0.37
CA ILE A 130 6.14 20.42 0.53
C ILE A 130 7.28 21.11 1.28
N ASP A 131 8.30 20.36 1.72
CA ASP A 131 9.45 20.95 2.40
C ASP A 131 10.27 21.85 1.47
N LYS A 132 10.39 21.47 0.20
CA LYS A 132 11.04 22.30 -0.84
C LYS A 132 10.24 23.55 -1.23
N SER A 133 8.91 23.57 -1.08
CA SER A 133 8.09 24.74 -1.43
C SER A 133 8.03 25.80 -0.31
N LYS A 134 8.56 25.49 0.87
CA LYS A 134 8.61 26.40 2.04
C LYS A 134 10.00 27.02 2.24
N LYS A 135 10.99 26.59 1.48
CA LYS A 135 12.36 27.08 1.50
C LYS A 135 12.55 28.07 0.36
#